data_AF-A0A3T1ASG0-F1
#
_entry.id   AF-A0A3T1ASG0-F1
#
_cell.length_a   1.000
_cell.length_b   1.000
_cell.length_c   1.000
_cell.angle_alpha   90.00
_cell.angle_beta   90.00
_cell.angle_gamma   90.00
#
_symmetry.space_group_name_H-M   'P 1'
#
loop_
_entity.id
_entity.type
_entity.pdbx_description
1 polymer ?
#
loop_
_entity_poly.entity_id
_entity_poly.type
_entity_poly.pdbx_seq_one_letter_code
_entity_poly.pdbx_strand_id
1 'polypeptide(L)'
;MVGTKPRPEPLDPPMVPFALAGAAAFAVALLVTWLAGAPDHWVEISLAGLIWGIPGTLTMVIHDRNRKRRRALTHGEFKITG
;
A
#
# COMPACT_ATOMS: atom_id res chain seq x y z
N MET A 1 -39.12 19.47 -5.30
CA MET A 1 -38.45 18.14 -5.34
C MET A 1 -37.09 18.30 -4.69
N VAL A 2 -36.87 17.71 -3.51
CA VAL A 2 -35.57 17.78 -2.83
C VAL A 2 -34.64 16.79 -3.50
N GLY A 3 -33.72 17.27 -4.32
CA GLY A 3 -32.68 16.44 -4.93
C GLY A 3 -31.61 16.10 -3.89
N THR A 4 -31.53 14.85 -3.47
CA THR A 4 -30.45 14.38 -2.59
C THR A 4 -29.15 14.28 -3.40
N LYS A 5 -28.14 15.07 -3.01
CA LYS A 5 -26.80 15.02 -3.60
C LYS A 5 -26.24 13.58 -3.50
N PRO A 6 -25.68 13.01 -4.58
CA PRO A 6 -25.00 11.71 -4.52
C PRO A 6 -23.87 11.76 -3.49
N ARG A 7 -23.80 10.76 -2.61
CA ARG A 7 -22.72 10.67 -1.61
C ARG A 7 -21.39 10.52 -2.36
N PRO A 8 -20.37 11.36 -2.07
CA PRO A 8 -19.05 11.18 -2.65
C PRO A 8 -18.51 9.79 -2.31
N GLU A 9 -18.05 9.06 -3.32
CA GLU A 9 -17.39 7.78 -3.10
C GLU A 9 -16.03 8.06 -2.42
N PRO A 10 -15.68 7.37 -1.33
CA PRO A 10 -14.40 7.56 -0.66
C PRO A 10 -13.22 7.35 -1.61
N LEU A 11 -12.23 8.23 -1.53
CA LEU A 11 -10.95 8.03 -2.20
C LEU A 11 -10.25 6.84 -1.55
N ASP A 12 -10.34 5.71 -2.22
CA ASP A 12 -9.52 4.53 -1.95
C ASP A 12 -8.42 4.58 -3.04
N PRO A 13 -7.13 4.88 -2.74
CA PRO A 13 -5.99 4.76 -3.67
C PRO A 13 -5.18 3.45 -3.44
N PRO A 14 -4.60 2.80 -4.46
CA PRO A 14 -3.91 1.52 -4.26
C PRO A 14 -2.76 1.70 -3.25
N MET A 15 -2.73 0.88 -2.20
CA MET A 15 -1.83 1.07 -1.06
C MET A 15 -0.47 0.38 -1.23
N VAL A 16 -0.38 -0.62 -2.13
CA VAL A 16 0.86 -1.37 -2.38
C VAL A 16 2.06 -0.48 -2.75
N PRO A 17 1.95 0.57 -3.59
CA PRO A 17 3.08 1.44 -3.91
C PRO A 17 3.73 2.10 -2.68
N PHE A 18 2.92 2.52 -1.71
CA PHE A 18 3.42 3.14 -0.48
C PHE A 18 4.18 2.13 0.39
N ALA A 19 3.67 0.90 0.49
CA ALA A 19 4.34 -0.15 1.23
C ALA A 19 5.69 -0.51 0.60
N LEU A 20 5.75 -0.62 -0.73
CA LEU A 20 6.99 -0.86 -1.46
C LEU A 20 7.99 0.28 -1.30
N ALA A 21 7.53 1.53 -1.29
CA ALA A 21 8.41 2.68 -1.05
C ALA A 21 9.07 2.62 0.33
N GLY A 22 8.31 2.27 1.37
CA GLY A 22 8.85 2.08 2.73
C GLY A 22 9.88 0.94 2.79
N ALA A 23 9.55 -0.23 2.23
CA ALA A 23 10.47 -1.37 2.18
C ALA A 23 11.75 -1.03 1.39
N ALA A 24 11.63 -0.36 0.26
CA ALA A 24 12.76 0.07 -0.55
C ALA A 24 13.65 1.07 0.20
N ALA A 25 13.06 2.01 0.94
CA ALA A 25 13.81 2.95 1.77
C ALA A 25 14.67 2.23 2.82
N PHE A 26 14.12 1.21 3.50
CA PHE A 26 14.89 0.41 4.46
C PHE A 26 15.97 -0.44 3.79
N ALA A 27 15.71 -1.02 2.61
CA ALA A 27 16.73 -1.75 1.86
C ALA A 27 17.90 -0.85 1.46
N VAL A 28 17.61 0.37 1.01
CA VAL A 28 18.63 1.37 0.67
C VAL A 28 19.39 1.81 1.93
N ALA A 29 18.70 2.10 3.03
CA ALA A 29 19.32 2.46 4.29
C ALA A 29 20.25 1.36 4.81
N LEU A 30 19.82 0.10 4.74
CA LEU A 30 20.63 -1.06 5.10
C LEU A 30 21.90 -1.15 4.25
N LEU A 31 21.76 -0.98 2.93
CA LEU A 31 22.91 -1.00 2.02
C LEU A 31 23.90 0.13 2.33
N VAL A 32 23.40 1.35 2.55
CA VAL A 32 24.24 2.52 2.84
C VAL A 32 24.95 2.37 4.19
N THR A 33 24.21 2.00 5.24
CA THR A 33 24.78 1.84 6.59
C THR A 33 25.86 0.75 6.62
N TRP A 34 25.64 -0.36 5.92
CA TRP A 34 26.62 -1.44 5.82
C TRP A 34 27.88 -1.02 5.05
N LEU A 35 27.74 -0.38 3.88
CA LEU A 35 28.89 0.05 3.07
C LEU A 35 29.68 1.19 3.70
N ALA A 36 29.00 2.07 4.45
CA ALA A 36 29.65 3.18 5.13
C ALA A 36 30.35 2.78 6.45
N GLY A 37 30.24 1.52 6.87
CA GLY A 37 30.77 1.06 8.16
C GLY A 37 30.09 1.77 9.34
N ALA A 38 28.78 2.05 9.22
CA ALA A 38 28.02 2.67 10.30
C ALA A 38 28.00 1.76 11.54
N PRO A 39 27.79 2.32 12.75
CA PRO A 39 27.65 1.51 13.96
C PRO A 39 26.58 0.42 13.81
N ASP A 40 26.85 -0.76 14.38
CA ASP A 40 26.03 -1.98 14.20
C ASP A 40 24.54 -1.75 14.44
N HIS A 41 24.17 -0.94 15.44
CA HIS A 41 22.77 -0.64 15.73
C HIS A 41 22.01 0.01 14.55
N TRP A 42 22.66 0.81 13.71
CA TRP A 42 22.02 1.39 12.53
C TRP A 42 21.77 0.34 11.44
N VAL A 43 22.68 -0.62 11.29
CA VAL A 43 22.53 -1.77 10.39
C VAL A 43 21.39 -2.65 10.89
N GLU A 44 21.36 -2.95 12.19
CA GLU A 44 20.31 -3.74 12.85
C GLU A 44 18.93 -3.08 12.71
N ILE A 45 18.82 -1.77 12.96
CA ILE A 45 17.55 -1.03 12.80
C ILE A 45 17.08 -1.07 11.33
N SER A 46 17.99 -0.84 10.39
CA SER A 46 17.65 -0.84 8.96
C SER A 46 17.20 -2.23 8.49
N LEU A 47 17.88 -3.28 8.95
CA LEU A 47 17.53 -4.67 8.69
C LEU A 47 16.19 -5.04 9.34
N ALA A 48 15.97 -4.68 10.61
CA ALA A 48 14.73 -4.92 11.31
C ALA A 48 13.55 -4.23 10.61
N GLY A 49 13.73 -2.97 10.17
CA GLY A 49 12.74 -2.24 9.39
C GLY A 49 12.42 -2.91 8.05
N LEU A 50 13.42 -3.43 7.34
CA LEU A 50 13.21 -4.18 6.10
C LEU A 50 12.42 -5.48 6.34
N ILE A 51 12.81 -6.27 7.36
CA ILE A 51 12.13 -7.52 7.72
C ILE A 51 10.68 -7.24 8.15
N TRP A 52 10.48 -6.23 9.00
CA TRP A 52 9.15 -5.83 9.47
C TRP A 52 8.29 -5.16 8.39
N GLY A 53 8.91 -4.65 7.33
CA GLY A 53 8.23 -4.14 6.14
C GLY A 53 7.51 -5.24 5.34
N ILE A 54 7.95 -6.50 5.45
CA ILE A 54 7.34 -7.64 4.73
C ILE A 54 5.88 -7.88 5.14
N PRO A 55 5.54 -8.07 6.44
CA PRO A 55 4.13 -8.25 6.83
C PRO A 55 3.28 -7.04 6.46
N GLY A 56 3.80 -5.82 6.63
CA GLY A 56 3.12 -4.59 6.19
C GLY A 56 2.79 -4.60 4.69
N THR A 57 3.77 -4.95 3.85
CA THR A 57 3.58 -5.05 2.39
C THR A 57 2.58 -6.13 2.02
N LEU A 58 2.66 -7.30 2.67
CA LEU A 58 1.75 -8.42 2.43
C LEU A 58 0.29 -8.03 2.73
N THR A 59 0.05 -7.35 3.86
CA THR A 59 -1.29 -6.88 4.23
C THR A 59 -1.83 -5.88 3.20
N MET A 60 -0.99 -4.97 2.67
CA MET A 60 -1.39 -4.02 1.63
C MET A 60 -1.69 -4.71 0.29
N VAL A 61 -0.96 -5.75 -0.08
CA VAL A 61 -1.27 -6.56 -1.28
C VAL A 61 -2.64 -7.24 -1.14
N ILE A 62 -2.92 -7.82 0.02
CA ILE A 62 -4.22 -8.46 0.30
C ILE A 62 -5.34 -7.41 0.30
N HIS A 63 -5.09 -6.24 0.90
CA HIS A 63 -6.02 -5.12 0.92
C HIS A 63 -6.38 -4.67 -0.50
N ASP A 64 -5.37 -4.43 -1.36
CA ASP A 64 -5.57 -4.01 -2.75
C ASP A 64 -6.27 -5.09 -3.59
N ARG A 65 -6.01 -6.38 -3.33
CA ARG A 65 -6.75 -7.50 -3.98
C ARG A 65 -8.23 -7.48 -3.60
N ASN A 66 -8.53 -7.36 -2.31
CA ASN A 66 -9.91 -7.29 -1.82
C ASN A 66 -10.63 -6.06 -2.35
N ARG A 67 -9.94 -4.92 -2.40
CA ARG A 67 -10.44 -3.70 -3.03
C ARG A 67 -10.77 -3.90 -4.51
N LYS A 68 -9.87 -4.47 -5.31
CA LYS A 68 -10.12 -4.76 -6.74
C LYS A 68 -11.36 -5.65 -6.91
N ARG A 69 -11.50 -6.66 -6.05
CA ARG A 69 -12.68 -7.54 -6.03
C ARG A 69 -13.97 -6.80 -5.70
N ARG A 70 -13.98 -5.89 -4.72
CA ARG A 70 -15.15 -5.05 -4.39
C ARG A 70 -15.58 -4.18 -5.57
N ARG A 71 -14.64 -3.51 -6.24
CA ARG A 71 -14.95 -2.65 -7.41
C ARG A 71 -15.54 -3.43 -8.58
N ALA A 72 -15.05 -4.65 -8.83
CA ALA A 72 -15.62 -5.52 -9.85
C ALA A 72 -17.08 -5.92 -9.57
N LEU A 73 -17.48 -6.02 -8.30
CA LEU A 73 -18.86 -6.34 -7.90
C LEU A 73 -19.77 -5.10 -7.90
N THR A 74 -19.23 -3.91 -7.62
CA THR A 74 -20.00 -2.65 -7.58
C THR A 74 -20.23 -2.02 -8.95
N HIS A 75 -19.37 -2.30 -9.94
CA HIS A 75 -19.54 -1.82 -11.33
C HIS A 75 -20.32 -2.82 -12.22
N GLY A 76 -21.25 -3.58 -11.64
CA GLY A 76 -22.23 -4.34 -12.41
C GLY A 76 -23.06 -3.40 -13.28
N GLU A 77 -22.62 -3.24 -14.52
CA GLU A 77 -23.28 -2.70 -15.71
C GLU A 77 -24.61 -1.98 -15.46
N PHE A 78 -24.59 -0.64 -15.43
CA PHE A 78 -25.80 0.14 -15.69
C PHE A 78 -26.18 -0.09 -17.16
N LYS A 79 -26.99 -1.11 -17.45
CA LYS A 79 -27.62 -1.28 -18.77
C LYS A 79 -28.74 -0.27 -18.90
N ILE A 80 -28.54 0.75 -19.73
CA ILE A 80 -29.63 1.59 -20.23
C ILE A 80 -30.34 0.78 -21.31
N THR A 81 -31.39 0.06 -20.93
CA THR A 81 -32.37 -0.45 -21.91
C THR A 81 -33.16 0.74 -22.43
N GLY A 82 -32.98 1.02 -23.73
CA GLY A 82 -33.81 1.94 -24.50
C GLY A 82 -35.17 1.35 -24.87
#